data_AF-A0A2N8T9X5-F1
#
_entry.id   AF-A0A2N8T9X5-F1
#
_cell.length_a   1.000
_cell.length_b   1.000
_cell.length_c   1.000
_cell.angle_alpha   90.00
_cell.angle_beta   90.00
_cell.angle_gamma   90.00
#
_symmetry.space_group_name_H-M   'P 1'
#
loop_
_entity.id
_entity.type
_entity.pdbx_description
1 polymer ?
#
loop_
_entity_poly.entity_id
_entity_poly.type
_entity_poly.pdbx_seq_one_letter_code
_entity_poly.pdbx_strand_id
1 'polypeptide(L)'
;MLYPNSRMETYSASRVSLDEPCSVRLEADRVRVEYAQDGETYAYSGTAQGEGHYQLRCEGYPECRATLHRFEGSVFLEGFWVEESGQGMWRIRLGE
;
A
#
# COMPACT_ATOMS: atom_id res chain seq x y z
N MET A 1 -6.45 0.13 13.68
CA MET A 1 -7.56 0.87 13.03
C MET A 1 -7.73 0.39 11.60
N LEU A 2 -8.97 0.23 11.16
CA LEU A 2 -9.32 -0.15 9.79
C LEU A 2 -9.86 1.09 9.07
N TYR A 3 -9.39 1.31 7.85
CA TYR A 3 -9.79 2.37 6.93
C TYR A 3 -10.33 1.73 5.65
N PRO A 4 -11.60 1.30 5.62
CA PRO A 4 -12.13 0.44 4.57
C PRO A 4 -12.41 1.19 3.26
N ASN A 5 -12.52 2.52 3.28
CA ASN A 5 -12.84 3.35 2.12
C ASN A 5 -11.66 4.21 1.67
N SER A 6 -10.45 3.64 1.71
CA SER A 6 -9.22 4.31 1.30
C SER A 6 -9.09 4.39 -0.23
N ARG A 7 -8.25 5.31 -0.72
CA ARG A 7 -8.03 5.56 -2.15
C ARG A 7 -6.56 5.51 -2.50
N MET A 8 -6.21 4.73 -3.52
CA MET A 8 -4.85 4.46 -3.95
C MET A 8 -4.57 5.05 -5.33
N GLU A 9 -3.42 5.69 -5.46
CA GLU A 9 -2.85 6.16 -6.70
C GLU A 9 -1.56 5.36 -6.95
N THR A 10 -1.34 4.88 -8.17
CA THR A 10 -0.10 4.20 -8.57
C THR A 10 0.52 4.88 -9.77
N TYR A 11 1.84 5.03 -9.72
CA TYR A 11 2.64 5.70 -10.74
C TYR A 11 3.79 4.81 -11.16
N SER A 12 3.80 4.38 -12.41
CA SER A 12 4.88 3.62 -13.03
C SER A 12 5.29 4.28 -14.35
N ALA A 13 6.37 3.79 -14.96
CA ALA A 13 6.84 4.32 -16.24
C ALA A 13 5.81 4.17 -17.39
N SER A 14 4.94 3.15 -17.31
CA SER A 14 4.01 2.79 -18.39
C SER A 14 2.55 3.09 -18.06
N ARG A 15 2.20 3.27 -16.77
CA ARG A 15 0.82 3.44 -16.33
C ARG A 15 0.72 4.34 -15.11
N VAL A 16 -0.30 5.20 -15.14
CA VAL A 16 -0.81 5.91 -13.96
C VAL A 16 -2.22 5.43 -13.72
N SER A 17 -2.55 5.12 -12.47
CA SER A 17 -3.90 4.80 -12.02
C SER A 17 -4.20 5.65 -10.79
N LEU A 18 -5.41 6.20 -10.74
CA LEU A 18 -5.80 7.24 -9.81
C LEU A 18 -7.11 6.83 -9.12
N ASP A 19 -7.20 7.11 -7.81
CA ASP A 19 -8.41 6.95 -7.00
C ASP A 19 -8.97 5.51 -6.91
N GLU A 20 -8.10 4.50 -7.03
CA GLU A 20 -8.49 3.10 -6.92
C GLU A 20 -8.94 2.77 -5.49
N PRO A 21 -10.05 2.02 -5.32
CA PRO A 21 -10.52 1.63 -4.00
C PRO A 21 -9.55 0.64 -3.34
N CYS A 22 -9.24 0.88 -2.07
CA CYS A 22 -8.49 -0.05 -1.23
C CYS A 22 -8.96 0.03 0.23
N SER A 23 -8.59 -0.96 1.02
CA SER A 23 -8.70 -0.91 2.47
C SER A 23 -7.32 -0.92 3.10
N VAL A 24 -7.17 -0.21 4.21
CA VAL A 24 -5.92 -0.17 4.97
C VAL A 24 -6.19 -0.52 6.41
N ARG A 25 -5.46 -1.50 6.94
CA ARG A 25 -5.41 -1.81 8.37
C ARG A 25 -4.07 -1.35 8.93
N LEU A 26 -4.12 -0.41 9.87
CA LEU A 26 -2.96 0.08 10.60
C LEU A 26 -3.01 -0.37 12.05
N GLU A 27 -1.97 -1.01 12.52
CA GLU A 27 -1.73 -1.39 13.92
C GLU A 27 -0.48 -0.66 14.42
N ALA A 28 -0.08 -0.89 15.68
CA ALA A 28 1.05 -0.17 16.26
C ALA A 28 2.37 -0.38 15.49
N ASP A 29 2.58 -1.59 15.00
CA ASP A 29 3.81 -2.03 14.34
C ASP A 29 3.55 -2.72 12.99
N ARG A 30 2.31 -2.74 12.51
CA ARG A 30 1.91 -3.45 11.28
C ARG A 30 1.03 -2.62 10.39
N VAL A 31 1.17 -2.85 9.09
CA VAL A 31 0.29 -2.33 8.06
C VAL A 31 -0.15 -3.46 7.15
N ARG A 32 -1.39 -3.39 6.70
CA ARG A 32 -1.92 -4.19 5.61
C ARG A 32 -2.73 -3.30 4.67
N VAL A 33 -2.47 -3.42 3.38
CA VAL A 33 -3.22 -2.78 2.30
C VAL A 33 -3.85 -3.88 1.46
N GLU A 34 -5.15 -3.77 1.20
CA GLU A 34 -5.89 -4.72 0.34
C GLU A 34 -6.63 -3.95 -0.74
N TYR A 35 -6.60 -4.46 -1.96
CA TYR A 35 -7.33 -3.90 -3.10
C TYR A 35 -7.78 -5.01 -4.04
N ALA A 36 -8.84 -4.75 -4.79
CA ALA A 36 -9.33 -5.65 -5.82
C ALA A 36 -8.84 -5.19 -7.19
N GLN A 37 -8.32 -6.11 -7.99
CA GLN A 37 -7.92 -5.86 -9.37
C GLN A 37 -8.29 -7.08 -10.21
N ASP A 38 -8.95 -6.84 -11.34
CA ASP A 38 -9.35 -7.88 -12.31
C ASP A 38 -10.14 -9.06 -11.69
N GLY A 39 -10.92 -8.77 -10.63
CA GLY A 39 -11.74 -9.76 -9.91
C GLY A 39 -11.01 -10.51 -8.79
N GLU A 40 -9.70 -10.32 -8.67
CA GLU A 40 -8.85 -10.91 -7.63
C GLU A 40 -8.56 -9.90 -6.51
N THR A 41 -8.35 -10.39 -5.28
CA THR A 41 -7.96 -9.55 -4.14
C THR A 41 -6.47 -9.71 -3.89
N TYR A 42 -5.76 -8.58 -3.89
CA TYR A 42 -4.34 -8.51 -3.59
C TYR A 42 -4.13 -7.88 -2.22
N ALA A 43 -3.08 -8.31 -1.54
CA ALA A 43 -2.74 -7.79 -0.23
C ALA A 43 -1.23 -7.59 -0.07
N TYR A 44 -0.86 -6.42 0.43
CA TYR A 44 0.48 -6.13 0.90
C TYR A 44 0.45 -6.02 2.42
N SER A 45 1.31 -6.77 3.11
CA SER A 45 1.42 -6.70 4.57
C SER A 45 2.87 -6.57 5.02
N GLY A 46 3.07 -5.87 6.13
CA GLY A 46 4.40 -5.52 6.59
C GLY A 46 4.47 -5.06 8.03
N THR A 47 5.70 -4.88 8.50
CA THR A 47 6.01 -4.38 9.85
C THR A 47 6.76 -3.06 9.80
N ALA A 48 6.61 -2.27 10.86
CA ALA A 48 7.35 -1.03 11.05
C ALA A 48 8.84 -1.33 11.25
N GLN A 49 9.71 -0.61 10.54
CA GLN A 49 11.17 -0.59 10.71
C GLN A 49 11.64 0.69 11.45
N GLY A 50 10.70 1.59 11.70
CA GLY A 50 10.83 2.85 12.39
C GLY A 50 9.45 3.50 12.45
N GLU A 51 9.27 4.51 13.28
CA GLU A 51 7.97 5.17 13.43
C GLU A 51 7.46 5.68 12.08
N GLY A 52 6.29 5.20 11.66
CA GLY A 52 5.70 5.57 10.37
C GLY A 52 6.40 4.99 9.14
N HIS A 53 7.39 4.11 9.27
CA HIS A 53 8.14 3.51 8.15
C HIS A 53 7.91 2.00 8.10
N TYR A 54 7.29 1.49 7.04
CA TYR A 54 6.90 0.09 6.91
C TYR A 54 7.58 -0.58 5.72
N GLN A 55 8.02 -1.82 5.91
CA GLN A 55 8.47 -2.70 4.84
C GLN A 55 7.44 -3.79 4.62
N LEU A 56 6.93 -3.90 3.39
CA LEU A 56 5.81 -4.77 3.02
C LEU A 56 6.23 -5.85 2.03
N ARG A 57 5.47 -6.94 2.04
CA ARG A 57 5.49 -8.03 1.05
C ARG A 57 4.09 -8.22 0.50
N CYS A 58 3.99 -8.58 -0.78
CA CYS A 58 2.72 -9.04 -1.34
C CYS A 58 2.49 -10.49 -0.92
N GLU A 59 1.27 -10.78 -0.51
CA GLU A 59 0.92 -12.09 0.02
C GLU A 59 0.74 -13.10 -1.10
N GLY A 60 1.48 -14.21 -1.03
CA GLY A 60 1.52 -15.22 -2.09
C GLY A 60 2.57 -14.95 -3.18
N TYR A 61 3.22 -13.78 -3.18
CA TYR A 61 4.17 -13.35 -4.23
C TYR A 61 5.52 -12.91 -3.62
N PRO A 62 6.45 -13.83 -3.36
CA PRO A 62 7.67 -13.58 -2.57
C PRO A 62 8.66 -12.60 -3.24
N GLU A 63 8.69 -12.53 -4.56
CA GLU A 63 9.48 -11.58 -5.35
C GLU A 63 9.01 -10.13 -5.20
N CYS A 64 7.75 -9.95 -4.83
CA CYS A 64 7.14 -8.65 -4.68
C CYS A 64 7.47 -8.01 -3.30
N ARG A 65 7.76 -6.71 -3.33
CA ARG A 65 8.04 -5.91 -2.12
C ARG A 65 7.53 -4.49 -2.28
N ALA A 66 7.22 -3.86 -1.16
CA ALA A 66 6.90 -2.44 -1.13
C ALA A 66 7.36 -1.76 0.17
N THR A 67 7.33 -0.44 0.17
CA THR A 67 7.46 0.39 1.37
C THR A 67 6.25 1.30 1.49
N LEU A 68 5.90 1.66 2.73
CA LEU A 68 4.98 2.75 3.02
C LEU A 68 5.54 3.63 4.12
N HIS A 69 5.32 4.93 3.97
CA HIS A 69 5.72 5.96 4.90
C HIS A 69 4.50 6.79 5.27
N ARG A 70 4.33 7.05 6.56
CA ARG A 70 3.26 7.89 7.09
C ARG A 70 3.82 8.82 8.14
N PHE A 71 3.70 10.13 7.91
CA PHE A 71 3.95 11.11 8.96
C PHE A 71 2.86 11.05 10.04
N GLU A 72 3.23 11.40 11.27
CA GLU A 72 2.29 11.52 12.38
C GLU A 72 1.11 12.45 12.00
N GLY A 73 -0.11 12.02 12.32
CA GLY A 73 -1.34 12.76 11.99
C GLY A 73 -1.74 12.79 10.51
N SER A 74 -0.88 12.33 9.59
CA SER A 74 -1.20 12.33 8.16
C SER A 74 -2.32 11.33 7.82
N VAL A 75 -3.16 11.71 6.86
CA VAL A 75 -4.13 10.80 6.22
C VAL A 75 -3.55 10.12 4.97
N PHE A 76 -2.28 10.36 4.65
CA PHE A 76 -1.61 9.74 3.50
C PHE A 76 -0.54 8.76 3.94
N LEU A 77 -0.46 7.63 3.23
CA LEU A 77 0.70 6.76 3.17
C LEU A 77 1.31 6.82 1.77
N GLU A 78 2.63 6.86 1.67
CA GLU A 78 3.34 7.02 0.41
C GLU A 78 4.54 6.07 0.35
N GLY A 79 4.90 5.57 -0.82
CA GLY A 79 6.09 4.73 -0.93
C GLY A 79 6.33 4.15 -2.32
N PHE A 80 7.10 3.07 -2.36
CA PHE A 80 7.57 2.45 -3.59
C PHE A 80 7.27 0.95 -3.58
N TRP A 81 6.94 0.38 -4.73
CA TRP A 81 6.70 -1.05 -4.91
C TRP A 81 7.55 -1.60 -6.06
N VAL A 82 7.87 -2.89 -5.97
CA VAL A 82 8.55 -3.68 -6.99
C VAL A 82 7.81 -5.00 -7.13
N GLU A 83 7.44 -5.33 -8.36
CA GLU A 83 6.82 -6.57 -8.80
C GLU A 83 7.63 -7.15 -9.97
N GLU A 84 7.32 -8.36 -10.42
CA GLU A 84 7.96 -8.95 -11.61
C GLU A 84 7.72 -8.10 -12.87
N SER A 85 6.52 -7.52 -12.99
CA SER A 85 6.08 -6.75 -14.15
C SER A 85 6.65 -5.33 -14.20
N GLY A 86 7.23 -4.83 -13.10
CA GLY A 86 7.76 -3.48 -13.03
C GLY A 86 7.88 -2.93 -11.62
N GLN A 87 8.00 -1.61 -11.53
CA GLN A 87 8.16 -0.90 -10.28
C GLN A 87 7.51 0.48 -10.38
N GLY A 88 7.18 1.06 -9.24
CA GLY A 88 6.52 2.35 -9.21
C GLY A 88 6.30 2.89 -7.81
N MET A 89 5.69 4.07 -7.76
CA MET A 89 5.26 4.70 -6.53
C MET A 89 3.79 4.40 -6.29
N TRP A 90 3.40 4.43 -5.02
CA TRP A 90 2.00 4.45 -4.62
C TRP A 90 1.78 5.51 -3.54
N ARG A 91 0.56 6.07 -3.57
CA ARG A 91 0.07 7.03 -2.59
C ARG A 91 -1.33 6.62 -2.20
N ILE A 92 -1.58 6.50 -0.90
CA ILE A 92 -2.82 5.98 -0.35
C ILE A 92 -3.39 7.01 0.60
N ARG A 93 -4.60 7.50 0.31
CA ARG A 93 -5.38 8.34 1.21
C ARG A 93 -6.29 7.47 2.07
N LEU A 94 -6.13 7.56 3.38
CA LEU A 94 -6.96 6.88 4.37
C LEU A 94 -8.39 7.45 4.37
N GLY A 95 -9.38 6.56 4.37
CA GLY A 95 -10.80 6.90 4.43
C GLY A 95 -11.58 5.90 5.29
N GLU A 96 -12.55 6.43 6.05
CA GLU A 96 -13.49 5.65 6.88
C GLU A 96 -14.64 5.06 6.08
#